data_AF-A0A7Y4ZWF1-F1
#
_entry.id   AF-A0A7Y4ZWF1-F1
#
_cell.length_a   1.000
_cell.length_b   1.000
_cell.length_c   1.000
_cell.angle_alpha   90.00
_cell.angle_beta   90.00
_cell.angle_gamma   90.00
#
_symmetry.space_group_name_H-M   'P 1'
#
loop_
_entity.id
_entity.type
_entity.pdbx_description
1 polymer ?
#
loop_
_entity_poly.entity_id
_entity_poly.type
_entity_poly.pdbx_seq_one_letter_code
_entity_poly.pdbx_strand_id
1 'polypeptide(L)'
;MRLWPLVAVALASSSFVAACGGAAYESKAPSAEPTPHTAESEPATVAEATARVDQARAELDQALHAPSATPAQPTQPQSQPSHVPMPGTEPAGVQPESPCARACRAFASMERAVAAVCRLAGDADAKCTSAKKVLDENMVRVKACACR
;
A
#
# COMPACT_ATOMS: atom_id res chain seq x y z
N MET A 1 -35.99 8.15 -9.52
CA MET A 1 -36.40 6.74 -9.71
C MET A 1 -35.62 6.19 -10.90
N ARG A 2 -34.54 5.43 -10.66
CA ARG A 2 -33.73 4.81 -11.72
C ARG A 2 -33.81 3.30 -11.53
N LEU A 3 -34.48 2.63 -12.47
CA LEU A 3 -34.60 1.18 -12.52
C LEU A 3 -33.24 0.59 -12.91
N TRP A 4 -32.66 -0.23 -12.05
CA TRP A 4 -31.50 -1.06 -12.39
C TRP A 4 -31.99 -2.43 -12.90
N PRO A 5 -31.53 -2.91 -14.06
CA PRO A 5 -31.80 -4.27 -14.47
C PRO A 5 -30.97 -5.25 -13.63
N LEU A 6 -31.68 -6.20 -13.04
CA LEU A 6 -31.17 -7.44 -12.47
C LEU A 6 -30.37 -8.20 -13.54
N VAL A 7 -29.04 -8.20 -13.44
CA VAL A 7 -28.20 -9.16 -14.16
C VAL A 7 -27.83 -10.25 -13.16
N ALA A 8 -28.57 -11.36 -13.26
CA ALA A 8 -28.27 -12.60 -12.58
C ALA A 8 -27.03 -13.23 -13.21
N VAL A 9 -25.89 -13.16 -12.53
CA VAL A 9 -24.73 -13.99 -12.84
C VAL A 9 -24.66 -15.10 -11.79
N ALA A 10 -25.32 -16.21 -12.11
CA ALA A 10 -24.99 -17.51 -11.56
C ALA A 10 -23.67 -17.97 -12.22
N LEU A 11 -22.71 -18.42 -11.42
CA LEU A 11 -21.60 -19.34 -11.76
C LEU A 11 -20.78 -19.53 -10.47
N ALA A 12 -21.03 -20.61 -9.74
CA ALA A 12 -20.33 -21.89 -9.84
C ALA A 12 -19.24 -22.02 -8.77
N SER A 13 -19.66 -22.58 -7.64
CA SER A 13 -18.87 -23.09 -6.54
C SER A 13 -17.81 -24.07 -7.06
N SER A 14 -16.53 -23.79 -6.82
CA SER A 14 -15.44 -24.76 -7.00
C SER A 14 -14.59 -24.80 -5.74
N SER A 15 -14.87 -25.80 -4.91
CA SER A 15 -14.05 -26.21 -3.78
C SER A 15 -12.84 -26.97 -4.30
N PHE A 16 -11.63 -26.47 -4.06
CA PHE A 16 -10.42 -27.29 -4.12
C PHE A 16 -9.77 -27.34 -2.74
N VAL A 17 -9.86 -28.52 -2.14
CA VAL A 17 -9.11 -28.95 -0.96
C VAL A 17 -7.82 -29.59 -1.46
N ALA A 18 -6.67 -29.04 -1.07
CA ALA A 18 -5.36 -29.71 -1.11
C ALA A 18 -4.59 -29.24 0.13
N ALA A 19 -4.60 -29.99 1.23
CA ALA A 19 -3.72 -31.12 1.54
C ALA A 19 -2.24 -30.70 1.73
N CYS A 20 -1.78 -30.84 2.98
CA CYS A 20 -0.40 -30.69 3.45
C CYS A 20 0.61 -31.52 2.66
N GLY A 21 1.82 -30.99 2.51
CA GLY A 21 3.00 -31.77 2.14
C GLY A 21 4.26 -30.91 2.26
N GLY A 22 5.02 -31.07 3.33
CA GLY A 22 6.28 -30.37 3.55
C GLY A 22 7.42 -30.90 2.66
N ALA A 23 8.38 -30.01 2.39
CA ALA A 23 9.76 -30.38 2.10
C ALA A 23 10.65 -29.22 2.55
N ALA A 24 11.55 -29.52 3.49
CA ALA A 24 12.64 -28.65 3.87
C ALA A 24 13.58 -28.50 2.67
N TYR A 25 13.74 -27.27 2.17
CA TYR A 25 14.80 -26.93 1.22
C TYR A 25 15.89 -26.15 1.96
N GLU A 26 16.97 -26.87 2.18
CA GLU A 26 18.36 -26.45 2.31
C GLU A 26 18.64 -24.95 2.10
N SER A 27 19.04 -24.29 3.18
CA SER A 27 19.57 -22.93 3.20
C SER A 27 20.87 -22.85 2.40
N LYS A 28 20.77 -22.46 1.13
CA LYS A 28 21.88 -21.90 0.37
C LYS A 28 21.87 -20.39 0.60
N ALA A 29 22.78 -19.91 1.45
CA ALA A 29 22.93 -18.51 1.80
C ALA A 29 23.09 -17.63 0.54
N PRO A 30 22.21 -16.63 0.31
CA PRO A 30 22.56 -15.56 -0.60
C PRO A 30 23.60 -14.68 0.09
N SER A 31 24.77 -14.65 -0.55
CA SER A 31 25.81 -13.65 -0.33
C SER A 31 25.19 -12.25 -0.36
N ALA A 32 25.62 -11.43 0.57
CA ALA A 32 25.21 -10.04 0.71
C ALA A 32 25.46 -9.25 -0.59
N GLU A 33 24.39 -8.95 -1.31
CA GLU A 33 24.32 -7.79 -2.19
C GLU A 33 23.67 -6.63 -1.42
N PRO A 34 24.00 -5.38 -1.76
CA PRO A 34 23.61 -4.22 -0.97
C PRO A 34 22.09 -4.17 -0.92
N THR A 35 21.52 -4.13 0.29
CA THR A 35 20.12 -3.77 0.48
C THR A 35 19.89 -2.46 -0.27
N PRO A 36 19.14 -2.48 -1.39
CA PRO A 36 18.79 -1.24 -2.04
C PRO A 36 17.97 -0.48 -1.01
N HIS A 37 18.14 0.84 -0.98
CA HIS A 37 17.09 1.75 -0.57
C HIS A 37 15.73 1.14 -0.96
N THR A 38 14.71 1.25 -0.12
CA THR A 38 13.33 0.86 -0.42
C THR A 38 12.83 1.67 -1.63
N ALA A 39 13.37 1.37 -2.81
CA ALA A 39 12.76 1.57 -4.08
C ALA A 39 11.47 0.76 -3.93
N GLU A 40 10.38 1.49 -3.93
CA GLU A 40 9.05 0.95 -4.03
C GLU A 40 9.02 0.12 -5.32
N SER A 41 9.51 -1.13 -5.26
CA SER A 41 9.72 -1.97 -6.44
C SER A 41 8.40 -2.05 -7.18
N GLU A 42 8.39 -1.77 -8.49
CA GLU A 42 7.16 -1.86 -9.26
C GLU A 42 6.56 -3.27 -9.08
N PRO A 43 5.25 -3.38 -8.81
CA PRO A 43 4.63 -4.69 -8.60
C PRO A 43 4.83 -5.55 -9.86
N ALA A 44 5.38 -6.76 -9.68
CA ALA A 44 5.67 -7.67 -10.78
C ALA A 44 4.41 -8.38 -11.28
N THR A 45 3.37 -8.41 -10.45
CA THR A 45 2.10 -9.09 -10.75
C THR A 45 0.89 -8.21 -10.45
N VAL A 46 -0.23 -8.52 -11.11
CA VAL A 46 -1.51 -7.84 -10.89
C VAL A 46 -2.00 -8.04 -9.45
N ALA A 47 -1.79 -9.21 -8.85
CA ALA A 47 -2.21 -9.49 -7.47
C ALA A 47 -1.49 -8.59 -6.47
N GLU A 48 -0.18 -8.39 -6.63
CA GLU A 48 0.60 -7.46 -5.80
C GLU A 48 0.16 -6.01 -6.01
N ALA A 49 -0.10 -5.61 -7.26
CA ALA A 49 -0.57 -4.27 -7.57
C ALA A 49 -1.94 -3.98 -6.89
N THR A 50 -2.88 -4.94 -6.94
CA THR A 50 -4.16 -4.84 -6.22
C THR A 50 -3.96 -4.75 -4.72
N ALA A 51 -3.09 -5.58 -4.14
CA ALA A 51 -2.81 -5.54 -2.71
C ALA A 51 -2.25 -4.17 -2.26
N ARG A 52 -1.44 -3.51 -3.10
CA ARG A 52 -0.95 -2.14 -2.82
C ARG A 52 -2.05 -1.09 -2.90
N VAL A 53 -3.02 -1.24 -3.80
CA VAL A 53 -4.20 -0.36 -3.85
C VAL A 53 -5.02 -0.50 -2.55
N ASP A 54 -5.25 -1.74 -2.09
CA ASP A 54 -6.00 -2.00 -0.86
C ASP A 54 -5.26 -1.46 0.38
N GLN A 55 -3.93 -1.62 0.43
CA GLN A 55 -3.10 -1.02 1.48
C GLN A 55 -3.18 0.51 1.47
N ALA A 56 -2.98 1.14 0.32
CA ALA A 56 -3.03 2.60 0.19
C ALA A 56 -4.41 3.16 0.58
N ARG A 57 -5.48 2.43 0.27
CA ARG A 57 -6.84 2.76 0.71
C ARG A 57 -6.98 2.71 2.23
N ALA A 58 -6.46 1.67 2.87
CA ALA A 58 -6.50 1.55 4.33
C ALA A 58 -5.70 2.66 5.01
N GLU A 59 -4.53 3.02 4.47
CA GLU A 59 -3.72 4.14 4.95
C GLU A 59 -4.44 5.49 4.80
N LEU A 60 -5.13 5.70 3.67
CA LEU A 60 -5.93 6.89 3.45
C LEU A 60 -7.12 6.98 4.42
N ASP A 61 -7.84 5.88 4.61
CA ASP A 61 -8.95 5.83 5.57
C ASP A 61 -8.45 6.09 7.00
N GLN A 62 -7.28 5.55 7.38
CA GLN A 62 -6.63 5.89 8.65
C GLN A 62 -6.24 7.37 8.72
N ALA A 63 -5.65 7.94 7.67
CA ALA A 63 -5.23 9.35 7.69
C ALA A 63 -6.42 10.32 7.83
N LEU A 64 -7.57 9.97 7.24
CA LEU A 64 -8.79 10.77 7.28
C LEU A 64 -9.60 10.60 8.57
N HIS A 65 -9.58 9.42 9.18
CA HIS A 65 -10.40 9.11 10.37
C HIS A 65 -9.60 9.02 11.67
N ALA A 66 -8.27 9.00 11.62
CA ALA A 66 -7.46 8.96 12.82
C ALA A 66 -7.69 10.27 13.61
N PRO A 67 -8.20 10.19 14.85
CA PRO A 67 -8.07 11.33 15.76
C PRO A 67 -6.57 11.63 15.85
N SER A 68 -6.19 12.91 15.81
CA SER A 68 -4.80 13.33 15.99
C SER A 68 -4.27 12.73 17.29
N ALA A 69 -3.64 11.56 17.20
CA ALA A 69 -3.05 10.91 18.34
C ALA A 69 -1.87 11.81 18.74
N THR A 70 -2.07 12.52 19.86
CA THR A 70 -1.00 13.15 20.63
C THR A 70 0.18 12.19 20.66
N PRO A 71 1.39 12.63 20.27
CA PRO A 71 2.52 11.71 20.16
C PRO A 71 2.78 11.09 21.53
N ALA A 72 2.54 9.78 21.64
CA ALA A 72 3.09 8.99 22.72
C ALA A 72 4.60 9.11 22.60
N GLN A 73 5.22 9.68 23.64
CA GLN A 73 6.66 9.84 23.76
C GLN A 73 7.37 8.54 23.35
N PRO A 74 8.49 8.62 22.59
CA PRO A 74 9.25 7.42 22.26
C PRO A 74 9.81 6.83 23.56
N THR A 75 9.28 5.68 23.96
CA THR A 75 9.89 4.83 24.97
C THR A 75 11.29 4.46 24.46
N GLN A 76 12.31 5.02 25.12
CA GLN A 76 13.71 4.75 24.82
C GLN A 76 13.98 3.22 24.84
N PRO A 77 14.62 2.65 23.80
CA PRO A 77 15.19 1.32 23.93
C PRO A 77 16.35 1.36 24.93
N GLN A 78 16.22 0.63 26.03
CA GLN A 78 17.34 0.37 26.94
C GLN A 78 18.45 -0.40 26.20
N SER A 79 19.57 0.28 26.03
CA SER A 79 20.97 -0.20 26.11
C SER A 79 21.29 -1.64 25.70
N GLN A 80 22.04 -1.81 24.61
CA GLN A 80 23.26 -2.66 24.52
C GLN A 80 24.03 -2.39 23.18
N PRO A 81 25.34 -2.71 23.08
CA PRO A 81 26.36 -1.67 22.94
C PRO A 81 27.13 -1.64 21.60
N SER A 82 27.66 -0.44 21.31
CA SER A 82 28.82 -0.12 20.46
C SER A 82 28.71 -0.38 18.96
N HIS A 83 27.99 0.50 18.26
CA HIS A 83 28.36 0.90 16.90
C HIS A 83 28.93 2.32 16.92
N VAL A 84 30.12 2.44 16.34
CA VAL A 84 30.93 3.65 16.19
C VAL A 84 30.11 4.76 15.55
N PRO A 85 30.05 5.98 16.11
CA PRO A 85 29.28 7.07 15.52
C PRO A 85 30.00 7.55 14.25
N MET A 86 29.40 7.31 13.07
CA MET A 86 29.74 8.08 11.88
C MET A 86 29.20 9.51 12.06
N PRO A 87 30.01 10.55 11.82
CA PRO A 87 29.54 11.92 11.86
C PRO A 87 28.80 12.25 10.57
N GLY A 88 27.58 12.79 10.70
CA GLY A 88 26.91 13.49 9.61
C GLY A 88 25.73 12.75 8.99
N THR A 89 24.64 12.63 9.76
CA THR A 89 23.28 13.08 9.39
C THR A 89 22.40 12.62 10.55
N GLU A 90 22.28 13.45 11.59
CA GLU A 90 21.18 13.30 12.53
C GLU A 90 19.88 13.26 11.70
N PRO A 91 18.94 12.34 11.94
CA PRO A 91 17.62 12.44 11.35
C PRO A 91 17.00 13.72 11.89
N ALA A 92 17.05 14.79 11.08
CA ALA A 92 16.39 16.04 11.35
C ALA A 92 14.96 15.70 11.76
N GLY A 93 14.58 16.10 12.98
CA GLY A 93 13.34 15.68 13.62
C GLY A 93 12.18 15.71 12.63
N VAL A 94 11.61 14.54 12.34
CA VAL A 94 10.47 14.42 11.44
C VAL A 94 9.31 15.11 12.15
N GLN A 95 9.05 16.35 11.75
CA GLN A 95 7.91 17.09 12.27
C GLN A 95 6.64 16.28 11.98
N PRO A 96 5.68 16.23 12.93
CA PRO A 96 4.45 15.48 12.75
C PRO A 96 3.72 16.01 11.51
N GLU A 97 3.62 15.15 10.50
CA GLU A 97 3.04 15.50 9.22
C GLU A 97 1.53 15.74 9.38
N SER A 98 1.00 16.80 8.76
CA SER A 98 -0.42 17.13 8.88
C SER A 98 -1.28 15.99 8.31
N PRO A 99 -2.51 15.78 8.82
CA PRO A 99 -3.41 14.75 8.30
C PRO A 99 -3.62 14.86 6.78
N CYS A 100 -3.75 16.09 6.27
CA CYS A 100 -3.88 16.33 4.85
C CYS A 100 -2.61 16.02 4.05
N ALA A 101 -1.42 16.37 4.55
CA ALA A 101 -0.17 16.02 3.87
C ALA A 101 0.01 14.50 3.77
N ARG A 102 -0.32 13.76 4.84
CA ARG A 102 -0.35 12.28 4.82
C ARG A 102 -1.37 11.73 3.83
N ALA A 103 -2.59 12.28 3.81
CA ALA A 103 -3.64 11.87 2.88
C ALA A 103 -3.24 12.11 1.41
N CYS A 104 -2.61 13.26 1.10
CA CYS A 104 -2.14 13.55 -0.26
C CYS A 104 -1.03 12.58 -0.70
N ARG A 105 -0.09 12.24 0.19
CA ARG A 105 0.96 11.27 -0.11
C ARG A 105 0.39 9.88 -0.38
N ALA A 106 -0.58 9.44 0.44
CA ALA A 106 -1.26 8.16 0.24
C ALA A 106 -2.03 8.13 -1.09
N PHE A 107 -2.71 9.22 -1.45
CA PHE A 107 -3.43 9.34 -2.71
C PHE A 107 -2.48 9.27 -3.92
N ALA A 108 -1.35 9.97 -3.90
CA ALA A 108 -0.35 9.89 -4.96
C ALA A 108 0.23 8.47 -5.11
N SER A 109 0.43 7.75 -4.00
CA SER A 109 0.83 6.34 -4.04
C SER A 109 -0.25 5.46 -4.72
N MET A 110 -1.52 5.70 -4.38
CA MET A 110 -2.66 5.01 -4.99
C MET A 110 -2.75 5.24 -6.50
N GLU A 111 -2.55 6.47 -6.97
CA GLU A 111 -2.51 6.80 -8.41
C GLU A 111 -1.46 5.96 -9.16
N ARG A 112 -0.23 5.88 -8.61
CA ARG A 112 0.85 5.07 -9.20
C ARG A 112 0.51 3.59 -9.22
N ALA A 113 -0.11 3.07 -8.17
CA ALA A 113 -0.54 1.68 -8.11
C ALA A 113 -1.63 1.36 -9.15
N VAL A 114 -2.63 2.25 -9.31
CA VAL A 114 -3.69 2.09 -10.32
C VAL A 114 -3.11 2.14 -11.73
N ALA A 115 -2.17 3.06 -12.00
CA ALA A 115 -1.46 3.11 -13.27
C ALA A 115 -0.72 1.79 -13.56
N ALA A 116 -0.06 1.20 -12.57
CA ALA A 116 0.61 -0.09 -12.72
C ALA A 116 -0.38 -1.24 -12.99
N VAL A 117 -1.53 -1.29 -12.29
CA VAL A 117 -2.60 -2.27 -12.56
C VAL A 117 -3.05 -2.18 -14.01
N CYS A 118 -3.34 -0.96 -14.49
CA CYS A 118 -3.82 -0.74 -15.86
C CYS A 118 -2.77 -1.07 -16.92
N ARG A 119 -1.49 -0.80 -16.66
CA ARG A 119 -0.39 -1.17 -17.56
C ARG A 119 -0.24 -2.70 -17.68
N LEU A 120 -0.41 -3.44 -16.59
CA LEU A 120 -0.24 -4.90 -16.56
C LEU A 120 -1.47 -5.67 -17.07
N ALA A 121 -2.67 -5.23 -16.69
CA ALA A 121 -3.92 -5.91 -17.04
C ALA A 121 -4.47 -5.45 -18.39
N GLY A 122 -4.11 -4.26 -18.85
CA GLY A 122 -4.70 -3.58 -20.01
C GLY A 122 -5.84 -2.64 -19.59
N ASP A 123 -6.01 -1.53 -20.32
CA ASP A 123 -6.97 -0.47 -19.98
C ASP A 123 -8.44 -0.92 -20.01
N ALA A 124 -8.76 -1.92 -20.84
CA ALA A 124 -10.10 -2.47 -20.96
C ALA A 124 -10.40 -3.59 -19.95
N ASP A 125 -9.41 -4.00 -19.14
CA ASP A 125 -9.59 -5.06 -18.16
C ASP A 125 -10.50 -4.61 -17.01
N ALA A 126 -11.31 -5.55 -16.50
CA ALA A 126 -12.25 -5.29 -15.41
C ALA A 126 -11.52 -4.83 -14.13
N LYS A 127 -10.30 -5.30 -13.88
CA LYS A 127 -9.49 -4.91 -12.72
C LYS A 127 -8.99 -3.47 -12.85
N CYS A 128 -8.52 -3.06 -14.03
CA CYS A 128 -8.15 -1.66 -14.28
C CYS A 128 -9.36 -0.73 -14.11
N THR A 129 -10.51 -1.11 -14.68
CA THR A 129 -11.75 -0.32 -14.56
C THR A 129 -12.20 -0.18 -13.11
N SER A 130 -12.16 -1.27 -12.33
CA SER A 130 -12.46 -1.25 -10.90
C SER A 130 -11.49 -0.37 -10.11
N ALA A 131 -10.18 -0.50 -10.37
CA ALA A 131 -9.14 0.28 -9.71
C ALA A 131 -9.28 1.79 -9.99
N LYS A 132 -9.57 2.17 -11.24
CA LYS A 132 -9.88 3.58 -11.62
C LYS A 132 -11.10 4.11 -10.87
N LYS A 133 -12.16 3.32 -10.75
CA LYS A 133 -13.36 3.73 -9.99
C LYS A 133 -13.05 4.00 -8.51
N VAL A 134 -12.24 3.14 -7.88
CA VAL A 134 -11.79 3.37 -6.49
C VAL A 134 -10.98 4.66 -6.39
N LEU A 135 -10.11 4.94 -7.34
CA LEU A 135 -9.34 6.19 -7.38
C LEU A 135 -10.24 7.42 -7.47
N ASP A 136 -11.25 7.40 -8.35
CA ASP A 136 -12.22 8.49 -8.51
C ASP A 136 -13.03 8.74 -7.23
N GLU A 137 -13.46 7.68 -6.54
CA GLU A 137 -14.18 7.78 -5.26
C GLU A 137 -13.31 8.44 -4.17
N ASN A 138 -12.01 8.11 -4.14
CA ASN A 138 -11.07 8.69 -3.18
C ASN A 138 -10.65 10.13 -3.55
N MET A 139 -10.64 10.48 -4.84
CA MET A 139 -10.37 11.85 -5.30
C MET A 139 -11.34 12.85 -4.66
N VAL A 140 -12.62 12.50 -4.56
CA VAL A 140 -13.64 13.36 -3.93
C VAL A 140 -13.31 13.62 -2.46
N ARG A 141 -12.76 12.64 -1.76
CA ARG A 141 -12.40 12.74 -0.34
C ARG A 141 -11.16 13.63 -0.15
N VAL A 142 -10.14 13.45 -0.98
CA VAL A 142 -8.89 14.23 -0.87
C VAL A 142 -9.00 15.65 -1.41
N LYS A 143 -10.03 15.96 -2.21
CA LYS A 143 -10.33 17.35 -2.62
C LYS A 143 -10.46 18.31 -1.44
N ALA A 144 -10.98 17.84 -0.29
CA ALA A 144 -11.05 18.65 0.93
C ALA A 144 -9.67 19.08 1.45
N CYS A 145 -8.63 18.29 1.16
CA CYS A 145 -7.24 18.58 1.49
C CYS A 145 -6.49 19.36 0.40
N ALA A 146 -7.14 19.67 -0.73
CA ALA A 146 -6.55 20.39 -1.87
C ALA A 146 -5.23 19.80 -2.37
N CYS A 147 -5.12 18.46 -2.40
CA CYS A 147 -3.98 17.74 -2.95
C CYS A 147 -3.78 18.08 -4.44
N ARG A 148 -2.54 18.33 -4.85
CA ARG A 148 -2.15 18.73 -6.21
C ARG A 148 -0.91 17.96 -6.63
#